data_AF-A0A7S3C016-F1
#
_entry.id   AF-A0A7S3C016-F1
#
_cell.length_a   1.000
_cell.length_b   1.000
_cell.length_c   1.000
_cell.angle_alpha   90.00
_cell.angle_beta   90.00
_cell.angle_gamma   90.00
#
_symmetry.space_group_name_H-M   'P 1'
#
loop_
_entity.id
_entity.type
_entity.pdbx_description
1 polymer ?
#
loop_
_entity_poly.entity_id
_entity_poly.type
_entity_poly.pdbx_seq_one_letter_code
_entity_poly.pdbx_strand_id
1 'polypeptide(L)'
;ATGRVVERAERAASAWDAATTDFLPPPELAACAAALAPLADVGAAAVAGRAGAERVRLVVGHEDVIAGLLAEVEDLEEDVEGGGGGGRLRGIPAVSPESAGDFVSVVALSGNFSFVEATQRHFLGAVLKGGGVERRFVGDVVVAPPPEGKSSARRGSRVACFVVCDPVVAESLLAAPPTVLGVPTAAELLPYADALEAVPPPPPGEKLNVSVAQARLDSVVSAVFRLSRSAAADAIKRGEVSLNWVPTARAAAAVRAGDVLSVRGKGRAQVLTPLRE
;
A
#
# COMPACT_ATOMS: atom_id res chain seq x y z
N ALA A 1 -0.02 -9.42 -14.87
CA ALA A 1 0.38 -8.02 -14.65
C ALA A 1 1.74 -7.74 -15.29
N THR A 2 2.77 -8.52 -14.95
CA THR A 2 4.16 -8.38 -15.39
C THR A 2 4.35 -8.16 -16.90
N GLY A 3 3.76 -8.99 -17.76
CA GLY A 3 3.92 -8.82 -19.22
C GLY A 3 3.46 -7.46 -19.76
N ARG A 4 2.37 -6.89 -19.21
CA ARG A 4 1.91 -5.55 -19.58
C ARG A 4 2.84 -4.45 -19.07
N VAL A 5 3.50 -4.67 -17.93
CA VAL A 5 4.48 -3.73 -17.37
C VAL A 5 5.74 -3.71 -18.23
N VAL A 6 6.23 -4.88 -18.65
CA VAL A 6 7.37 -5.01 -19.56
C VAL A 6 7.09 -4.32 -20.90
N GLU A 7 5.96 -4.64 -21.55
CA GLU A 7 5.58 -4.01 -22.82
C GLU A 7 5.48 -2.49 -22.70
N ARG A 8 4.93 -1.99 -21.58
CA ARG A 8 4.86 -0.55 -21.31
C ARG A 8 6.23 0.07 -21.11
N ALA A 9 7.13 -0.59 -20.38
CA ALA A 9 8.47 -0.11 -20.11
C ALA A 9 9.30 -0.02 -21.39
N GLU A 10 9.30 -1.07 -22.22
CA GLU A 10 10.01 -1.11 -23.50
C GLU A 10 9.50 -0.02 -24.45
N ARG A 11 8.18 0.21 -24.49
CA ARG A 11 7.57 1.28 -25.30
C ARG A 11 8.01 2.67 -24.81
N ALA A 12 7.96 2.91 -23.51
CA ALA A 12 8.36 4.19 -22.91
C ALA A 12 9.87 4.44 -23.12
N ALA A 13 10.71 3.43 -22.92
CA ALA A 13 12.14 3.51 -23.17
C ALA A 13 12.45 3.81 -24.64
N SER A 14 11.80 3.12 -25.58
CA SER A 14 11.96 3.40 -27.02
C SER A 14 11.54 4.82 -27.41
N ALA A 15 10.62 5.42 -26.67
CA ALA A 15 10.14 6.78 -26.88
C ALA A 15 10.94 7.85 -26.11
N TRP A 16 11.96 7.47 -25.35
CA TRP A 16 12.70 8.37 -24.44
C TRP A 16 11.77 9.10 -23.46
N ASP A 17 10.80 8.36 -22.92
CA ASP A 17 9.76 8.88 -22.03
C ASP A 17 9.63 7.99 -20.77
N ALA A 18 8.84 8.46 -19.81
CA ALA A 18 8.47 7.73 -18.60
C ALA A 18 6.97 7.39 -18.60
N ALA A 19 6.65 6.19 -18.16
CA ALA A 19 5.29 5.73 -17.97
C ALA A 19 5.11 5.11 -16.59
N THR A 20 3.87 5.12 -16.09
CA THR A 20 3.56 4.56 -14.78
C THR A 20 2.83 3.23 -14.89
N THR A 21 3.08 2.35 -13.92
CA THR A 21 2.24 1.17 -13.69
C THR A 21 0.96 1.53 -12.94
N ASP A 22 0.04 0.58 -12.88
CA ASP A 22 -1.00 0.57 -11.86
C ASP A 22 -0.37 0.49 -10.45
N PHE A 23 -1.15 0.67 -9.39
CA PHE A 23 -0.69 0.38 -8.02
C PHE A 23 -0.50 -1.11 -7.81
N LEU A 24 0.76 -1.52 -7.70
CA LEU A 24 1.20 -2.89 -7.50
C LEU A 24 1.23 -3.25 -6.02
N PRO A 25 0.60 -4.36 -5.59
CA PRO A 25 0.85 -4.93 -4.28
C PRO A 25 2.26 -5.53 -4.19
N PRO A 26 2.74 -5.86 -2.97
CA PRO A 26 4.09 -6.36 -2.72
C PRO A 26 4.62 -7.47 -3.65
N PRO A 27 3.88 -8.58 -3.91
CA PRO A 27 4.41 -9.65 -4.75
C PRO A 27 4.44 -9.28 -6.23
N GLU A 28 3.50 -8.45 -6.70
CA GLU A 28 3.47 -7.98 -8.08
C GLU A 28 4.59 -7.00 -8.34
N LEU A 29 4.88 -6.11 -7.38
CA LEU A 29 6.02 -5.20 -7.44
C LEU A 29 7.33 -5.97 -7.58
N ALA A 30 7.57 -6.97 -6.72
CA ALA A 30 8.77 -7.80 -6.78
C ALA A 30 8.89 -8.56 -8.11
N ALA A 31 7.79 -9.14 -8.60
CA ALA A 31 7.77 -9.84 -9.88
C ALA A 31 8.02 -8.90 -11.07
N CYS A 32 7.49 -7.68 -11.04
CA CYS A 32 7.72 -6.69 -12.10
C CYS A 32 9.17 -6.18 -12.06
N ALA A 33 9.71 -5.88 -10.88
CA ALA A 33 11.10 -5.46 -10.71
C ALA A 33 12.08 -6.51 -11.25
N ALA A 34 11.88 -7.78 -10.89
CA ALA A 34 12.70 -8.88 -11.38
C ALA A 34 12.62 -9.07 -12.90
N ALA A 35 11.45 -8.80 -13.51
CA ALA A 35 11.26 -8.91 -14.95
C ALA A 35 11.82 -7.72 -15.74
N LEU A 36 11.89 -6.53 -15.14
CA LEU A 36 12.46 -5.32 -15.75
C LEU A 36 13.99 -5.29 -15.64
N ALA A 37 14.56 -5.82 -14.56
CA ALA A 37 16.00 -5.80 -14.29
C ALA A 37 16.93 -6.28 -15.43
N PRO A 38 16.59 -7.30 -16.25
CA PRO A 38 17.46 -7.74 -17.34
C PRO A 38 17.27 -6.96 -18.67
N LEU A 39 16.33 -6.02 -18.74
CA LEU A 39 16.04 -5.30 -19.99
C LEU A 39 17.09 -4.20 -20.21
N ALA A 40 17.68 -4.16 -21.41
CA ALA A 40 18.60 -3.11 -21.80
C ALA A 40 17.87 -1.76 -21.96
N ASP A 41 18.54 -0.67 -21.60
CA ASP A 41 18.08 0.71 -21.75
C ASP A 41 16.77 1.05 -21.01
N VAL A 42 16.30 0.16 -20.12
CA VAL A 42 15.08 0.32 -19.33
C VAL A 42 15.42 0.59 -17.87
N GLY A 43 14.99 1.76 -17.38
CA GLY A 43 15.02 2.12 -15.97
C GLY A 43 13.68 1.83 -15.26
N ALA A 44 13.75 1.66 -13.94
CA ALA A 44 12.57 1.62 -13.09
C ALA A 44 12.84 2.32 -11.75
N ALA A 45 11.89 3.18 -11.34
CA ALA A 45 11.88 3.83 -10.04
C ALA A 45 10.54 3.59 -9.34
N ALA A 46 10.54 3.48 -8.03
CA ALA A 46 9.35 3.26 -7.23
C ALA A 46 8.81 4.59 -6.69
N VAL A 47 7.50 4.76 -6.73
CA VAL A 47 6.82 5.91 -6.13
C VAL A 47 5.64 5.45 -5.29
N ALA A 48 5.58 5.96 -4.06
CA ALA A 48 4.60 5.61 -3.06
C ALA A 48 4.03 6.89 -2.44
N GLY A 49 2.73 6.97 -2.13
CA GLY A 49 2.15 8.19 -1.55
C GLY A 49 2.40 8.41 -0.06
N ARG A 50 3.20 7.55 0.59
CA ARG A 50 3.48 7.59 2.04
C ARG A 50 4.61 6.63 2.41
N ALA A 51 5.21 6.86 3.58
CA ALA A 51 6.03 5.87 4.26
C ALA A 51 5.22 4.62 4.65
N GLY A 52 5.83 3.44 4.59
CA GLY A 52 5.24 2.14 4.87
C GLY A 52 4.23 1.66 3.82
N ALA A 53 4.22 2.24 2.61
CA ALA A 53 3.17 1.93 1.65
C ALA A 53 3.18 0.46 1.21
N GLU A 54 2.00 -0.16 1.23
CA GLU A 54 1.85 -1.52 0.72
C GLU A 54 1.67 -1.54 -0.79
N ARG A 55 0.96 -0.53 -1.32
CA ARG A 55 0.72 -0.41 -2.75
C ARG A 55 1.53 0.73 -3.34
N VAL A 56 2.31 0.38 -4.36
CA VAL A 56 3.37 1.21 -4.92
C VAL A 56 3.22 1.22 -6.44
N ARG A 57 3.59 2.31 -7.10
CA ARG A 57 3.71 2.35 -8.56
C ARG A 57 5.17 2.27 -8.97
N LEU A 58 5.43 1.70 -10.13
CA LEU A 58 6.70 1.88 -10.82
C LEU A 58 6.55 2.97 -11.87
N VAL A 59 7.52 3.86 -11.91
CA VAL A 59 7.82 4.71 -13.06
C VAL A 59 8.87 3.97 -13.89
N VAL A 60 8.55 3.67 -15.14
CA VAL A 60 9.36 2.86 -16.05
C VAL A 60 9.57 3.62 -17.36
N GLY A 61 10.75 3.50 -17.95
CA GLY A 61 11.12 4.31 -19.11
C GLY A 61 12.57 4.11 -19.50
N HIS A 62 13.11 5.02 -20.30
CA HIS A 62 14.52 4.98 -20.68
C HIS A 62 15.39 5.17 -19.43
N GLU A 63 16.49 4.43 -19.27
CA GLU A 63 17.30 4.47 -18.06
C GLU A 63 17.79 5.88 -17.69
N ASP A 64 18.24 6.68 -18.67
CA ASP A 64 18.65 8.07 -18.45
C ASP A 64 17.50 8.99 -18.02
N VAL A 65 16.30 8.77 -18.56
CA VAL A 65 15.11 9.54 -18.18
C VAL A 65 14.73 9.21 -16.74
N ILE A 66 14.76 7.93 -16.39
CA ILE A 66 14.47 7.48 -15.02
C ILE A 66 15.54 7.96 -14.05
N ALA A 67 16.81 7.96 -14.44
CA ALA A 67 17.91 8.46 -13.62
C ALA A 67 17.70 9.93 -13.21
N GLY A 68 17.14 10.76 -14.10
CA GLY A 68 16.79 12.15 -13.80
C GLY A 68 15.62 12.34 -12.82
N LEU A 69 14.90 11.27 -12.47
CA LEU A 69 13.78 11.29 -11.51
C LEU A 69 14.16 10.73 -10.14
N LEU A 70 15.38 10.20 -9.98
CA LEU A 70 15.80 9.54 -8.75
C LEU A 70 16.18 10.56 -7.67
N ALA A 71 15.92 10.22 -6.42
CA ALA A 71 16.44 10.98 -5.29
C ALA A 71 17.98 10.86 -5.21
N GLU A 72 18.66 11.92 -4.77
CA GLU A 72 20.11 11.88 -4.54
C GLU A 72 20.47 10.88 -3.42
N VAL A 73 21.60 10.19 -3.60
CA VAL A 73 22.00 8.97 -2.86
C VAL A 73 22.63 9.28 -1.48
N GLU A 74 22.66 10.53 -1.03
CA GLU A 74 23.49 10.93 0.13
C GLU A 74 23.01 10.38 1.49
N ASP A 75 21.80 9.84 1.61
CA ASP A 75 21.31 9.21 2.85
C ASP A 75 21.02 7.71 2.66
N LEU A 76 22.08 6.90 2.53
CA LEU A 76 21.98 5.44 2.63
C LEU A 76 21.71 5.00 4.08
N GLU A 77 20.46 5.06 4.52
CA GLU A 77 19.98 4.26 5.65
C GLU A 77 18.96 3.21 5.17
N GLU A 78 19.45 1.96 5.11
CA GLU A 78 18.76 0.65 5.07
C GLU A 78 17.64 0.40 4.03
N ASP A 79 17.37 -0.88 3.75
CA ASP A 79 16.14 -1.31 3.08
C ASP A 79 14.94 -0.94 3.98
N VAL A 80 14.46 0.30 3.89
CA VAL A 80 13.28 0.73 4.66
C VAL A 80 12.06 0.06 4.04
N GLU A 81 11.36 -0.77 4.83
CA GLU A 81 10.04 -1.30 4.50
C GLU A 81 9.03 -0.14 4.40
N GLY A 82 9.05 0.55 3.26
CA GLY A 82 8.14 1.65 2.89
C GLY A 82 8.74 3.04 3.03
N GLY A 83 9.58 3.43 2.08
CA GLY A 83 10.21 4.75 2.06
C GLY A 83 9.28 5.96 2.11
N GLY A 84 9.81 7.05 2.67
CA GLY A 84 9.48 8.43 2.36
C GLY A 84 10.79 9.19 2.22
N GLY A 85 11.11 9.65 0.99
CA GLY A 85 12.30 10.44 0.63
C GLY A 85 13.64 9.68 0.58
N GLY A 86 14.36 9.75 -0.54
CA GLY A 86 15.81 9.46 -0.63
C GLY A 86 16.27 8.01 -0.87
N GLY A 87 15.54 6.99 -0.41
CA GLY A 87 16.05 5.60 -0.31
C GLY A 87 15.62 4.59 -1.39
N ARG A 88 15.97 3.31 -1.20
CA ARG A 88 15.44 2.19 -2.02
C ARG A 88 14.16 1.63 -1.40
N LEU A 89 13.09 1.56 -2.17
CA LEU A 89 11.86 0.87 -1.77
C LEU A 89 11.92 -0.60 -2.20
N ARG A 90 12.19 -1.49 -1.24
CA ARG A 90 12.29 -2.96 -1.48
C ARG A 90 13.33 -3.29 -2.57
N GLY A 91 14.50 -2.67 -2.50
CA GLY A 91 15.60 -2.84 -3.46
C GLY A 91 15.51 -1.99 -4.73
N ILE A 92 14.39 -1.32 -5.00
CA ILE A 92 14.17 -0.47 -6.18
C ILE A 92 14.43 1.01 -5.82
N PRO A 93 15.19 1.79 -6.60
CA PRO A 93 15.37 3.22 -6.36
C PRO A 93 14.03 3.97 -6.24
N ALA A 94 13.91 4.92 -5.30
CA ALA A 94 12.71 5.75 -5.19
C ALA A 94 12.79 6.99 -6.11
N VAL A 95 11.63 7.42 -6.59
CA VAL A 95 11.46 8.74 -7.22
C VAL A 95 11.67 9.83 -6.17
N SER A 96 12.31 10.92 -6.56
CA SER A 96 12.52 12.07 -5.68
C SER A 96 11.19 12.72 -5.25
N PRO A 97 11.11 13.29 -4.03
CA PRO A 97 9.87 13.92 -3.56
C PRO A 97 9.35 15.03 -4.47
N GLU A 98 10.24 15.79 -5.13
CA GLU A 98 9.87 16.86 -6.05
C GLU A 98 9.21 16.36 -7.34
N SER A 99 9.60 15.19 -7.84
CA SER A 99 9.01 14.58 -9.04
C SER A 99 7.88 13.60 -8.73
N ALA A 100 7.76 13.12 -7.49
CA ALA A 100 6.79 12.10 -7.13
C ALA A 100 5.33 12.56 -7.33
N GLY A 101 5.04 13.85 -7.16
CA GLY A 101 3.70 14.43 -7.33
C GLY A 101 3.11 14.24 -8.73
N ASP A 102 3.96 14.12 -9.76
CA ASP A 102 3.54 13.89 -11.15
C ASP A 102 3.01 12.46 -11.37
N PHE A 103 3.42 11.53 -10.50
CA PHE A 103 3.14 10.10 -10.64
C PHE A 103 2.20 9.58 -9.56
N VAL A 104 2.03 10.29 -8.45
CA VAL A 104 1.10 9.91 -7.39
C VAL A 104 0.53 11.14 -6.69
N SER A 105 -0.75 11.08 -6.35
CA SER A 105 -1.43 12.13 -5.60
C SER A 105 -1.93 11.60 -4.26
N VAL A 106 -2.02 12.49 -3.29
CA VAL A 106 -2.59 12.20 -1.97
C VAL A 106 -3.74 13.15 -1.72
N VAL A 107 -4.93 12.61 -1.56
CA VAL A 107 -6.15 13.38 -1.29
C VAL A 107 -6.55 13.21 0.17
N ALA A 108 -6.64 14.32 0.89
CA ALA A 108 -7.21 14.39 2.23
C ALA A 108 -8.74 14.50 2.15
N LEU A 109 -9.44 13.54 2.72
CA LEU A 109 -10.89 13.57 2.89
C LEU A 109 -11.23 14.00 4.32
N SER A 110 -12.00 15.07 4.43
CA SER A 110 -12.45 15.65 5.70
C SER A 110 -13.96 15.55 5.84
N GLY A 111 -14.47 15.25 7.02
CA GLY A 111 -15.91 15.16 7.27
C GLY A 111 -16.25 15.07 8.75
N ASN A 112 -17.54 15.19 9.09
CA ASN A 112 -18.00 15.08 10.47
C ASN A 112 -18.39 13.65 10.82
N PHE A 113 -17.45 12.88 11.36
CA PHE A 113 -17.64 11.49 11.80
C PHE A 113 -17.92 11.37 13.31
N SER A 114 -18.35 12.44 13.99
CA SER A 114 -18.52 12.43 15.46
C SER A 114 -19.52 11.39 15.98
N PHE A 115 -20.41 10.89 15.12
CA PHE A 115 -21.49 9.95 15.49
C PHE A 115 -21.38 8.59 14.78
N VAL A 116 -20.33 8.37 13.98
CA VAL A 116 -20.16 7.14 13.19
C VAL A 116 -18.70 6.74 13.14
N GLU A 117 -18.42 5.46 13.38
CA GLU A 117 -17.06 4.95 13.31
C GLU A 117 -16.72 4.56 11.86
N ALA A 118 -16.05 5.48 11.16
CA ALA A 118 -15.53 5.21 9.84
C ALA A 118 -14.19 4.46 9.94
N THR A 119 -14.07 3.39 9.15
CA THR A 119 -12.86 2.56 9.09
C THR A 119 -12.29 2.64 7.68
N GLN A 120 -11.07 2.16 7.50
CA GLN A 120 -10.41 2.11 6.19
C GLN A 120 -11.30 1.50 5.09
N ARG A 121 -12.01 0.41 5.40
CA ARG A 121 -12.92 -0.25 4.44
C ARG A 121 -14.09 0.63 4.02
N HIS A 122 -14.57 1.52 4.90
CA HIS A 122 -15.67 2.43 4.60
C HIS A 122 -15.20 3.51 3.61
N PHE A 123 -14.04 4.11 3.85
CA PHE A 123 -13.43 5.07 2.92
C PHE A 123 -13.07 4.44 1.58
N LEU A 124 -12.39 3.28 1.58
CA LEU A 124 -12.05 2.58 0.36
C LEU A 124 -13.31 2.21 -0.44
N GLY A 125 -14.35 1.68 0.22
CA GLY A 125 -15.62 1.37 -0.42
C GLY A 125 -16.28 2.59 -1.07
N ALA A 126 -16.22 3.75 -0.41
CA ALA A 126 -16.76 5.00 -0.91
C ALA A 126 -15.97 5.54 -2.10
N VAL A 127 -14.64 5.50 -2.07
CA VAL A 127 -13.78 5.89 -3.20
C VAL A 127 -14.04 5.00 -4.42
N LEU A 128 -14.12 3.68 -4.24
CA LEU A 128 -14.30 2.75 -5.36
C LEU A 128 -15.72 2.81 -5.94
N LYS A 129 -16.75 2.63 -5.10
CA LYS A 129 -18.14 2.56 -5.57
C LYS A 129 -18.78 3.93 -5.73
N GLY A 130 -18.57 4.80 -4.75
CA GLY A 130 -19.12 6.15 -4.76
C GLY A 130 -18.37 7.08 -5.72
N GLY A 131 -17.05 6.92 -5.84
CA GLY A 131 -16.23 7.67 -6.79
C GLY A 131 -16.13 7.02 -8.19
N GLY A 132 -16.63 5.79 -8.38
CA GLY A 132 -16.55 5.10 -9.67
C GLY A 132 -15.11 4.72 -10.08
N VAL A 133 -14.20 4.60 -9.11
CA VAL A 133 -12.78 4.39 -9.35
C VAL A 133 -12.41 2.91 -9.28
N GLU A 134 -11.59 2.44 -10.22
CA GLU A 134 -11.05 1.09 -10.15
C GLU A 134 -9.92 0.95 -9.11
N ARG A 135 -9.87 -0.20 -8.42
CA ARG A 135 -8.87 -0.46 -7.36
C ARG A 135 -7.42 -0.33 -7.82
N ARG A 136 -7.15 -0.55 -9.12
CA ARG A 136 -5.80 -0.46 -9.72
C ARG A 136 -5.22 0.96 -9.74
N PHE A 137 -6.08 1.99 -9.67
CA PHE A 137 -5.68 3.40 -9.63
C PHE A 137 -5.67 4.00 -8.21
N VAL A 138 -5.91 3.17 -7.19
CA VAL A 138 -5.88 3.58 -5.79
C VAL A 138 -4.70 2.89 -5.12
N GLY A 139 -3.96 3.62 -4.31
CA GLY A 139 -2.89 3.10 -3.46
C GLY A 139 -3.41 2.68 -2.09
N ASP A 140 -2.70 3.13 -1.07
CA ASP A 140 -3.09 3.00 0.32
C ASP A 140 -4.21 4.00 0.67
N VAL A 141 -5.09 3.57 1.56
CA VAL A 141 -6.12 4.40 2.18
C VAL A 141 -5.85 4.37 3.67
N VAL A 142 -5.64 5.54 4.27
CA VAL A 142 -5.15 5.67 5.65
C VAL A 142 -6.12 6.54 6.43
N VAL A 143 -6.76 5.98 7.46
CA VAL A 143 -7.62 6.75 8.36
C VAL A 143 -6.73 7.60 9.26
N ALA A 144 -7.01 8.90 9.32
CA ALA A 144 -6.26 9.81 10.17
C ALA A 144 -6.53 9.48 11.65
N PRO A 145 -5.50 9.50 12.52
CA PRO A 145 -5.71 9.26 13.94
C PRO A 145 -6.61 10.35 14.53
N PRO A 146 -7.42 10.02 15.55
CA PRO A 146 -8.12 11.04 16.31
C PRO A 146 -7.08 12.00 16.93
N PRO A 147 -7.43 13.29 17.14
CA PRO A 147 -6.55 14.21 17.84
C PRO A 147 -6.19 13.63 19.20
N GLU A 148 -4.92 13.70 19.58
CA GLU A 148 -4.57 13.55 20.99
C GLU A 148 -5.09 14.78 21.77
N GLY A 149 -5.72 14.54 22.91
CA GLY A 149 -6.25 15.58 23.79
C GLY A 149 -7.76 15.77 23.68
N LYS A 150 -8.45 15.53 24.81
CA LYS A 150 -9.87 15.84 24.99
C LYS A 150 -10.10 17.34 24.79
N SER A 151 -11.08 17.68 23.95
CA SER A 151 -11.82 18.96 24.00
C SER A 151 -11.00 20.23 23.76
N SER A 152 -10.65 20.51 22.50
CA SER A 152 -10.86 21.83 21.85
C SER A 152 -10.06 21.92 20.56
N ALA A 153 -10.59 21.37 19.48
CA ALA A 153 -10.23 21.81 18.13
C ALA A 153 -11.54 22.14 17.43
N ARG A 154 -11.59 23.33 16.82
CA ARG A 154 -12.78 23.97 16.27
C ARG A 154 -13.72 22.98 15.57
N ARG A 155 -15.03 23.21 15.74
CA ARG A 155 -16.09 22.64 14.90
C ARG A 155 -15.82 23.07 13.45
N GLY A 156 -15.05 22.26 12.74
CA GLY A 156 -14.54 22.50 11.39
C GLY A 156 -13.85 21.21 10.94
N SER A 157 -14.18 20.76 9.73
CA SER A 157 -13.85 19.44 9.18
C SER A 157 -12.44 18.98 9.53
N ARG A 158 -12.32 17.91 10.32
CA ARG A 158 -11.03 17.26 10.60
C ARG A 158 -10.73 16.31 9.45
N VAL A 159 -9.49 16.26 9.00
CA VAL A 159 -9.05 15.22 8.08
C VAL A 159 -9.35 13.87 8.72
N ALA A 160 -10.13 13.06 8.02
CA ALA A 160 -10.59 11.77 8.48
C ALA A 160 -9.85 10.64 7.76
N CYS A 161 -9.41 10.88 6.53
CA CYS A 161 -8.71 9.89 5.73
C CYS A 161 -7.78 10.55 4.72
N PHE A 162 -6.66 9.89 4.44
CA PHE A 162 -5.79 10.16 3.31
C PHE A 162 -5.96 9.04 2.28
N VAL A 163 -6.08 9.41 1.01
CA VAL A 163 -6.23 8.48 -0.12
C VAL A 163 -5.06 8.71 -1.06
N VAL A 164 -4.18 7.72 -1.16
CA VAL A 164 -3.15 7.69 -2.18
C VAL A 164 -3.79 7.21 -3.48
N CYS A 165 -3.60 7.91 -4.59
CA CYS A 165 -4.22 7.55 -5.86
C CYS A 165 -3.46 8.09 -7.08
N ASP A 166 -3.89 7.64 -8.26
CA ASP A 166 -3.45 8.21 -9.54
C ASP A 166 -3.92 9.67 -9.66
N PRO A 167 -3.14 10.57 -10.29
CA PRO A 167 -3.53 11.97 -10.46
C PRO A 167 -4.92 12.17 -11.09
N VAL A 168 -5.31 11.35 -12.07
CA VAL A 168 -6.64 11.41 -12.70
C VAL A 168 -7.74 11.06 -11.70
N VAL A 169 -7.46 10.12 -10.80
CA VAL A 169 -8.39 9.78 -9.70
C VAL A 169 -8.49 10.94 -8.70
N ALA A 170 -7.38 11.61 -8.40
CA ALA A 170 -7.38 12.76 -7.49
C ALA A 170 -8.27 13.88 -8.03
N GLU A 171 -8.16 14.23 -9.31
CA GLU A 171 -9.05 15.21 -9.97
C GLU A 171 -10.53 14.83 -9.80
N SER A 172 -10.87 13.56 -10.03
CA SER A 172 -12.24 13.07 -9.85
C SER A 172 -12.74 13.19 -8.40
N LEU A 173 -11.88 12.88 -7.42
CA LEU A 173 -12.25 12.98 -6.00
C LEU A 173 -12.39 14.42 -5.52
N LEU A 174 -11.61 15.35 -6.06
CA LEU A 174 -11.71 16.78 -5.78
C LEU A 174 -13.00 17.36 -6.37
N ALA A 175 -13.35 16.97 -7.60
CA ALA A 175 -14.55 17.43 -8.27
C ALA A 175 -15.84 16.89 -7.63
N ALA A 176 -15.82 15.62 -7.18
CA ALA A 176 -16.96 14.95 -6.58
C ALA A 176 -16.54 14.11 -5.36
N PRO A 177 -16.33 14.74 -4.18
CA PRO A 177 -15.94 14.01 -2.98
C PRO A 177 -17.00 12.96 -2.58
N PRO A 178 -16.59 11.73 -2.23
CA PRO A 178 -17.54 10.67 -1.95
C PRO A 178 -18.24 10.87 -0.60
N THR A 179 -19.46 10.34 -0.48
CA THR A 179 -20.13 10.20 0.82
C THR A 179 -19.69 8.92 1.51
N VAL A 180 -19.29 9.01 2.78
CA VAL A 180 -18.81 7.86 3.57
C VAL A 180 -19.78 7.59 4.71
N LEU A 181 -20.44 6.43 4.73
CA LEU A 181 -21.48 6.10 5.74
C LEU A 181 -22.59 7.18 5.86
N GLY A 182 -22.97 7.81 4.76
CA GLY A 182 -23.95 8.90 4.78
C GLY A 182 -23.40 10.27 5.21
N VAL A 183 -22.11 10.36 5.56
CA VAL A 183 -21.43 11.63 5.87
C VAL A 183 -20.82 12.21 4.58
N PRO A 184 -21.25 13.40 4.12
CA PRO A 184 -20.57 14.11 3.04
C PRO A 184 -19.14 14.45 3.42
N THR A 185 -18.20 14.27 2.48
CA THR A 185 -16.80 14.65 2.68
C THR A 185 -16.43 15.87 1.84
N ALA A 186 -15.40 16.59 2.26
CA ALA A 186 -14.64 17.52 1.45
C ALA A 186 -13.31 16.87 1.07
N ALA A 187 -12.80 17.13 -0.13
CA ALA A 187 -11.53 16.63 -0.61
C ALA A 187 -10.54 17.78 -0.83
N GLU A 188 -9.29 17.57 -0.44
CA GLU A 188 -8.18 18.50 -0.64
C GLU A 188 -6.96 17.73 -1.14
N LEU A 189 -6.25 18.28 -2.13
CA LEU A 189 -5.01 17.70 -2.62
C LEU A 189 -3.88 18.13 -1.70
N LEU A 190 -3.11 17.17 -1.20
CA LEU A 190 -1.90 17.45 -0.46
C LEU A 190 -0.71 17.43 -1.41
N PRO A 191 0.17 18.46 -1.35
CA PRO A 191 1.50 18.37 -1.93
C PRO A 191 2.21 17.11 -1.45
N TYR A 192 2.99 16.47 -2.33
CA TYR A 192 3.60 15.18 -2.02
C TYR A 192 4.53 15.24 -0.80
N ALA A 193 5.33 16.31 -0.68
CA ALA A 193 6.21 16.53 0.47
C ALA A 193 5.41 16.59 1.79
N ASP A 194 4.33 17.38 1.82
CA ASP A 194 3.45 17.48 3.00
C ASP A 194 2.79 16.14 3.33
N ALA A 195 2.47 15.33 2.32
CA ALA A 195 1.86 14.01 2.51
C ALA A 195 2.83 13.01 3.18
N LEU A 196 4.14 13.10 2.91
CA LEU A 196 5.14 12.24 3.57
C LEU A 196 5.17 12.47 5.09
N GLU A 197 4.91 13.71 5.54
CA GLU A 197 4.86 14.06 6.95
C GLU A 197 3.47 13.82 7.57
N ALA A 198 2.41 14.21 6.84
CA ALA A 198 1.05 14.22 7.36
C ALA A 198 0.40 12.83 7.42
N VAL A 199 0.75 11.94 6.47
CA VAL A 199 0.17 10.59 6.43
C VAL A 199 0.92 9.70 7.41
N PRO A 200 0.26 9.20 8.47
CA PRO A 200 0.95 8.42 9.48
C PRO A 200 1.53 7.14 8.85
N PRO A 201 2.74 6.71 9.26
CA PRO A 201 3.28 5.41 8.88
C PRO A 201 2.39 4.30 9.44
N PRO A 202 2.49 3.06 8.92
CA PRO A 202 1.72 1.94 9.44
C PRO A 202 2.10 1.79 10.92
N PRO A 203 1.13 1.60 11.83
CA PRO A 203 1.46 1.36 13.22
C PRO A 203 2.40 0.14 13.29
N PRO A 204 3.46 0.20 14.12
CA PRO A 204 4.33 -0.95 14.29
C PRO A 204 3.49 -2.14 14.74
N GLY A 205 3.65 -3.27 14.05
CA GLY A 205 2.92 -4.49 14.38
C GLY A 205 3.25 -4.96 15.80
N GLU A 206 2.25 -5.48 16.52
CA GLU A 206 2.50 -6.15 17.79
C GLU A 206 3.28 -7.45 17.53
N LYS A 207 4.45 -7.59 18.17
CA LYS A 207 5.20 -8.84 18.11
C LYS A 207 4.49 -9.89 18.96
N LEU A 208 4.01 -10.95 18.32
CA LEU A 208 3.36 -12.07 18.97
C LEU A 208 4.21 -13.33 18.85
N ASN A 209 4.53 -13.94 20.00
CA ASN A 209 5.18 -15.25 20.05
C ASN A 209 4.11 -16.33 20.11
N VAL A 210 4.16 -17.29 19.18
CA VAL A 210 3.25 -18.44 19.13
C VAL A 210 4.04 -19.73 19.00
N SER A 211 3.63 -20.76 19.73
CA SER A 211 4.16 -22.12 19.58
C SER A 211 3.20 -22.96 18.76
N VAL A 212 3.71 -23.58 17.69
CA VAL A 212 2.96 -24.49 16.83
C VAL A 212 3.77 -25.76 16.62
N ALA A 213 3.13 -26.92 16.66
CA ALA A 213 3.80 -28.20 16.43
C ALA A 213 4.44 -28.30 15.03
N GLN A 214 3.83 -27.66 14.03
CA GLN A 214 4.35 -27.56 12.67
C GLN A 214 3.98 -26.19 12.08
N ALA A 215 4.89 -25.61 11.29
CA ALA A 215 4.69 -24.36 10.56
C ALA A 215 3.79 -24.56 9.33
N ARG A 216 2.53 -24.94 9.57
CA ARG A 216 1.48 -25.05 8.56
C ARG A 216 0.55 -23.84 8.63
N LEU A 217 0.01 -23.43 7.48
CA LEU A 217 -0.88 -22.28 7.35
C LEU A 217 -2.03 -22.30 8.36
N ASP A 218 -2.76 -23.40 8.48
CA ASP A 218 -3.84 -23.56 9.46
C ASP A 218 -3.41 -23.42 10.92
N SER A 219 -2.21 -23.90 11.24
CA SER A 219 -1.64 -23.91 12.58
C SER A 219 -1.24 -22.51 13.00
N VAL A 220 -0.52 -21.81 12.11
CA VAL A 220 -0.08 -20.43 12.35
C VAL A 220 -1.29 -19.49 12.36
N VAL A 221 -2.23 -19.63 11.43
CA VAL A 221 -3.45 -18.80 11.39
C VAL A 221 -4.29 -18.99 12.65
N SER A 222 -4.46 -20.23 13.12
CA SER A 222 -5.19 -20.53 14.35
C SER A 222 -4.56 -19.82 15.56
N ALA A 223 -3.24 -19.91 15.72
CA ALA A 223 -2.52 -19.33 16.84
C ALA A 223 -2.51 -17.79 16.79
N VAL A 224 -2.19 -17.20 15.64
CA VAL A 224 -2.03 -15.74 15.48
C VAL A 224 -3.37 -15.02 15.55
N PHE A 225 -4.40 -15.51 14.85
CA PHE A 225 -5.71 -14.83 14.75
C PHE A 225 -6.73 -15.32 15.77
N ARG A 226 -6.28 -16.09 16.78
CA ARG A 226 -7.07 -16.67 17.87
C ARG A 226 -8.32 -17.38 17.35
N LEU A 227 -8.13 -18.23 16.35
CA LEU A 227 -9.17 -19.06 15.75
C LEU A 227 -9.03 -20.50 16.25
N SER A 228 -10.14 -21.22 16.39
CA SER A 228 -10.04 -22.67 16.57
C SER A 228 -9.39 -23.33 15.34
N ARG A 229 -8.81 -24.52 15.51
CA ARG A 229 -8.21 -25.28 14.41
C ARG A 229 -9.19 -25.53 13.26
N SER A 230 -10.44 -25.87 13.59
CA SER A 230 -11.51 -26.05 12.60
C SER A 230 -11.88 -24.74 11.90
N ALA A 231 -12.07 -23.65 12.66
CA ALA A 231 -12.40 -22.35 12.08
C ALA A 231 -11.30 -21.82 11.13
N ALA A 232 -10.03 -22.03 11.48
CA ALA A 232 -8.91 -21.68 10.60
C ALA A 232 -8.91 -22.51 9.31
N ALA A 233 -9.09 -23.83 9.41
CA ALA A 233 -9.17 -24.70 8.24
C ALA A 233 -10.35 -24.35 7.32
N ASP A 234 -11.50 -24.01 7.90
CA ASP A 234 -12.69 -23.64 7.13
C ASP A 234 -12.53 -22.27 6.46
N ALA A 235 -11.93 -21.28 7.15
CA ALA A 235 -11.61 -19.99 6.55
C ALA A 235 -10.66 -20.13 5.34
N ILE A 236 -9.66 -21.01 5.45
CA ILE A 236 -8.74 -21.34 4.35
C ILE A 236 -9.50 -21.94 3.17
N LYS A 237 -10.36 -22.94 3.41
CA LYS A 237 -11.19 -23.56 2.35
C LYS A 237 -12.12 -22.57 1.67
N ARG A 238 -12.66 -21.60 2.41
CA ARG A 238 -13.50 -20.51 1.87
C ARG A 238 -12.72 -19.43 1.12
N GLY A 239 -11.39 -19.52 1.04
CA GLY A 239 -10.56 -18.51 0.39
C GLY A 239 -10.48 -17.19 1.17
N GLU A 240 -10.77 -17.21 2.46
CA GLU A 240 -10.71 -16.03 3.34
C GLU A 240 -9.29 -15.76 3.86
N VAL A 241 -8.38 -16.72 3.65
CA VAL A 241 -6.98 -16.64 4.06
C VAL A 241 -6.08 -16.52 2.85
N SER A 242 -5.17 -15.54 2.88
CA SER A 242 -4.12 -15.41 1.87
C SER A 242 -2.75 -15.62 2.49
N LEU A 243 -1.89 -16.32 1.75
CA LEU A 243 -0.46 -16.46 2.02
C LEU A 243 0.26 -15.67 0.93
N ASN A 244 1.10 -14.72 1.33
CA ASN A 244 1.82 -13.81 0.42
C ASN A 244 0.87 -13.17 -0.60
N TRP A 245 -0.23 -12.58 -0.09
CA TRP A 245 -1.27 -11.90 -0.87
C TRP A 245 -2.04 -12.79 -1.87
N VAL A 246 -1.77 -14.09 -1.91
CA VAL A 246 -2.48 -15.06 -2.77
C VAL A 246 -3.48 -15.86 -1.93
N PRO A 247 -4.79 -15.83 -2.26
CA PRO A 247 -5.78 -16.69 -1.61
C PRO A 247 -5.37 -18.16 -1.71
N THR A 248 -5.28 -18.83 -0.56
CA THR A 248 -4.75 -20.20 -0.48
C THR A 248 -5.80 -21.11 0.12
N ALA A 249 -6.19 -22.16 -0.60
CA ALA A 249 -7.14 -23.18 -0.12
C ALA A 249 -6.47 -24.38 0.57
N ARG A 250 -5.13 -24.44 0.59
CA ARG A 250 -4.35 -25.55 1.15
C ARG A 250 -3.98 -25.28 2.61
N ALA A 251 -4.75 -25.84 3.55
CA ALA A 251 -4.52 -25.70 4.99
C ALA A 251 -3.12 -26.15 5.46
N ALA A 252 -2.55 -27.16 4.81
CA ALA A 252 -1.22 -27.68 5.12
C ALA A 252 -0.08 -26.96 4.38
N ALA A 253 -0.34 -25.82 3.73
CA ALA A 253 0.71 -25.01 3.11
C ALA A 253 1.82 -24.68 4.12
N ALA A 254 3.07 -24.84 3.70
CA ALA A 254 4.21 -24.54 4.55
C ALA A 254 4.33 -23.02 4.71
N VAL A 255 4.57 -22.57 5.93
CA VAL A 255 4.80 -21.17 6.26
C VAL A 255 6.26 -21.01 6.65
N ARG A 256 6.91 -19.97 6.12
CA ARG A 256 8.33 -19.66 6.31
C ARG A 256 8.49 -18.28 6.92
N ALA A 257 9.69 -18.01 7.45
CA ALA A 257 10.07 -16.64 7.80
C ALA A 257 9.97 -15.73 6.57
N GLY A 258 9.51 -14.50 6.78
CA GLY A 258 9.17 -13.53 5.75
C GLY A 258 7.74 -13.65 5.20
N ASP A 259 7.04 -14.77 5.41
CA ASP A 259 5.70 -14.95 4.85
C ASP A 259 4.69 -13.99 5.49
N VAL A 260 3.82 -13.41 4.66
CA VAL A 260 2.71 -12.56 5.09
C VAL A 260 1.40 -13.32 5.01
N LEU A 261 0.72 -13.41 6.14
CA LEU A 261 -0.55 -14.08 6.34
C LEU A 261 -1.65 -13.03 6.47
N SER A 262 -2.76 -13.19 5.78
CA SER A 262 -3.94 -12.34 5.99
C SER A 262 -5.20 -13.16 6.14
N VAL A 263 -6.07 -12.72 7.04
CA VAL A 263 -7.39 -13.32 7.24
C VAL A 263 -8.42 -12.21 7.08
N ARG A 264 -9.38 -12.42 6.17
CA ARG A 264 -10.43 -11.45 5.88
C ARG A 264 -11.15 -11.05 7.17
N GLY A 265 -11.19 -9.75 7.44
CA GLY A 265 -11.84 -9.18 8.64
C GLY A 265 -11.06 -9.35 9.95
N LYS A 266 -9.87 -9.97 9.93
CA LYS A 266 -9.03 -10.19 11.13
C LYS A 266 -7.63 -9.58 11.02
N GLY A 267 -7.26 -9.06 9.87
CA GLY A 267 -6.00 -8.32 9.67
C GLY A 267 -4.91 -9.16 9.01
N ARG A 268 -3.65 -8.74 9.20
CA ARG A 268 -2.46 -9.36 8.61
C ARG A 268 -1.39 -9.57 9.67
N ALA A 269 -0.53 -10.56 9.43
CA ALA A 269 0.63 -10.85 10.26
C ALA A 269 1.79 -11.27 9.35
N GLN A 270 3.01 -10.86 9.70
CA GLN A 270 4.23 -11.30 9.04
C GLN A 270 4.97 -12.27 9.97
N VAL A 271 5.48 -13.35 9.42
CA VAL A 271 6.27 -14.32 10.17
C VAL A 271 7.72 -13.84 10.20
N LEU A 272 8.18 -13.31 11.33
CA LEU A 272 9.50 -12.67 11.40
C LEU A 272 10.64 -13.70 11.41
N THR A 273 10.63 -14.66 12.33
CA THR A 273 11.59 -15.78 12.39
C THR A 273 11.13 -16.76 13.48
N PRO A 274 11.61 -18.02 13.50
CA PRO A 274 11.42 -18.86 14.67
C PRO A 274 12.31 -18.38 15.82
N LEU A 275 11.71 -18.11 16.99
CA LEU A 275 12.44 -18.22 18.25
C LEU A 275 12.62 -19.72 18.50
N ARG A 276 13.82 -20.24 18.26
CA ARG A 276 14.18 -21.55 18.80
C ARG A 276 14.52 -21.32 20.27
N GLU A 277 13.89 -22.07 21.17
CA GLU A 277 14.47 -22.33 22.50
C GLU A 277 15.73 -23.19 22.36
#